data_AF-A0A6U2EII3-F1
#
_entry.id   AF-A0A6U2EII3-F1
#
_cell.length_a   1.000
_cell.length_b   1.000
_cell.length_c   1.000
_cell.angle_alpha   90.00
_cell.angle_beta   90.00
_cell.angle_gamma   90.00
#
_symmetry.space_group_name_H-M   'P 1'
#
loop_
_entity.id
_entity.type
_entity.pdbx_description
1 polymer ?
#
loop_
_entity_poly.entity_id
_entity_poly.type
_entity_poly.pdbx_seq_one_letter_code
_entity_poly.pdbx_strand_id
1 'polypeptide(L)'
;GVTKSEKLRQVSRVSQVLAVETSSPWPLAPREVILGAVAWDDIDHCGDVAIHLKGLHTDNDEMGVEIPPPQGGSVRVDFDGGFLFQKCPEDHPALDREKREKSSTENKGEDREQILLVSFLMYVDSKMKLLPVRVINFVVRTVIGRMWEKFLSVAEDVKDGKRPHHKEAIEAKRECLYNWVDERIDAMFKRLENSGSGSTAEESLSESLDTSEHYREYVGYLQC
;
A
#
# COMPACT_ATOMS: atom_id res chain seq x y z
N GLY A 1 -12.46 11.05 -9.94
CA GLY A 1 -11.09 10.50 -10.08
C GLY A 1 -10.12 11.42 -9.35
N VAL A 2 -8.89 10.99 -9.05
CA VAL A 2 -7.89 11.88 -8.41
C VAL A 2 -7.61 13.06 -9.33
N THR A 3 -7.79 14.28 -8.83
CA THR A 3 -7.58 15.54 -9.57
C THR A 3 -6.31 16.25 -9.13
N LYS A 4 -5.93 16.10 -7.86
CA LYS A 4 -4.71 16.68 -7.31
C LYS A 4 -4.11 15.73 -6.29
N SER A 5 -2.78 15.63 -6.27
CA SER A 5 -2.03 14.91 -5.25
C SER A 5 -0.79 15.73 -4.92
N GLU A 6 -0.63 16.10 -3.66
CA GLU A 6 0.44 16.99 -3.19
C GLU A 6 1.07 16.43 -1.93
N LYS A 7 2.40 16.45 -1.84
CA LYS A 7 3.10 16.06 -0.61
C LYS A 7 3.23 17.26 0.30
N LEU A 8 2.54 17.23 1.43
CA LEU A 8 2.57 18.29 2.43
C LEU A 8 3.84 18.24 3.26
N ARG A 9 4.26 17.04 3.68
CA ARG A 9 5.47 16.87 4.50
C ARG A 9 6.10 15.50 4.33
N GLN A 10 7.43 15.46 4.39
CA GLN A 10 8.19 14.24 4.65
C GLN A 10 8.51 14.18 6.14
N VAL A 11 8.07 13.14 6.85
CA VAL A 11 8.29 12.98 8.30
C VAL A 11 9.52 12.13 8.57
N SER A 12 9.66 11.01 7.86
CA SER A 12 10.81 10.11 7.96
C SER A 12 11.20 9.59 6.57
N ARG A 13 12.14 8.64 6.47
CA ARG A 13 12.49 7.97 5.19
C ARG A 13 11.26 7.39 4.50
N VAL A 14 10.34 6.81 5.26
CA VAL A 14 9.18 6.06 4.74
C VAL A 14 7.83 6.59 5.25
N SER A 15 7.84 7.68 6.02
CA SER A 15 6.63 8.33 6.53
C SER A 15 6.45 9.70 5.90
N GLN A 16 5.23 9.98 5.42
CA GLN A 16 4.90 11.24 4.74
C GLN A 16 3.43 11.60 4.90
N VAL A 17 3.13 12.89 4.73
CA VAL A 17 1.76 13.42 4.69
C VAL A 17 1.43 13.88 3.28
N LEU A 18 0.32 13.40 2.73
CA LEU A 18 -0.14 13.64 1.37
C LEU A 18 -1.54 14.26 1.40
N ALA A 19 -1.78 15.29 0.58
CA ALA A 19 -3.11 15.81 0.29
C ALA A 19 -3.58 15.28 -1.07
N VAL A 20 -4.75 14.65 -1.11
CA VAL A 20 -5.33 14.10 -2.32
C VAL A 20 -6.73 14.64 -2.51
N GLU A 21 -6.99 15.23 -3.66
CA GLU A 21 -8.32 15.69 -4.07
C GLU A 21 -8.88 14.76 -5.14
N THR A 22 -10.19 14.55 -5.08
CA THR A 22 -10.92 13.68 -5.99
C THR A 22 -12.19 14.35 -6.49
N SER A 23 -12.35 14.35 -7.81
CA SER A 23 -13.60 14.76 -8.44
C SER A 23 -14.72 13.77 -8.15
N SER A 24 -15.91 14.31 -7.97
CA SER A 24 -17.14 13.57 -7.69
C SER A 24 -18.22 13.87 -8.72
N PRO A 25 -19.14 12.93 -8.99
CA PRO A 25 -20.22 13.16 -9.93
C PRO A 25 -21.20 14.20 -9.38
N TRP A 26 -21.69 15.08 -10.25
CA TRP A 26 -22.73 16.04 -9.90
C TRP A 26 -24.00 15.31 -9.42
N PRO A 27 -24.70 15.78 -8.36
CA PRO A 27 -24.56 17.07 -7.66
C PRO A 27 -23.61 17.03 -6.45
N LEU A 28 -22.75 16.02 -6.33
CA LEU A 28 -21.91 15.88 -5.15
C LEU A 28 -20.68 16.79 -5.22
N ALA A 29 -20.35 17.42 -4.10
CA ALA A 29 -19.11 18.17 -3.94
C ALA A 29 -17.86 17.26 -4.11
N PRO A 30 -16.71 17.82 -4.54
CA PRO A 30 -15.43 17.11 -4.56
C PRO A 30 -15.06 16.57 -3.18
N ARG A 31 -14.27 15.50 -3.13
CA ARG A 31 -13.76 14.93 -1.89
C ARG A 31 -12.27 15.17 -1.78
N GLU A 32 -11.81 15.44 -0.59
CA GLU A 32 -10.39 15.47 -0.28
C GLU A 32 -10.07 14.51 0.86
N VAL A 33 -8.85 13.99 0.86
CA VAL A 33 -8.28 13.22 1.96
C VAL A 33 -6.87 13.74 2.23
N ILE A 34 -6.55 13.93 3.50
CA ILE A 34 -5.18 14.16 3.94
C ILE A 34 -4.71 12.84 4.56
N LEU A 35 -3.70 12.21 3.98
CA LEU A 35 -3.22 10.89 4.36
C LEU A 35 -1.88 11.01 5.07
N GLY A 36 -1.82 10.56 6.31
CA GLY A 36 -0.58 10.16 6.95
C GLY A 36 -0.24 8.75 6.51
N ALA A 37 0.87 8.60 5.77
CA ALA A 37 1.41 7.32 5.38
C ALA A 37 2.61 6.98 6.27
N VAL A 38 2.60 5.80 6.88
CA VAL A 38 3.72 5.27 7.67
C VAL A 38 4.01 3.88 7.15
N ALA A 39 5.23 3.63 6.69
CA ALA A 39 5.68 2.29 6.40
C ALA A 39 6.56 1.75 7.53
N TRP A 40 6.53 0.44 7.72
CA TRP A 40 7.45 -0.30 8.56
C TRP A 40 7.74 -1.65 7.91
N ASP A 41 8.91 -2.21 8.22
CA ASP A 41 9.24 -3.59 7.89
C ASP A 41 9.24 -4.45 9.16
N ASP A 42 8.59 -5.61 9.07
CA ASP A 42 8.69 -6.70 10.04
C ASP A 42 9.19 -7.96 9.30
N ILE A 43 10.28 -7.77 8.57
CA ILE A 43 10.90 -8.83 7.76
C ILE A 43 11.49 -9.92 8.67
N ASP A 44 12.02 -9.52 9.83
CA ASP A 44 12.70 -10.41 10.76
C ASP A 44 11.72 -11.40 11.43
N HIS A 45 10.51 -10.97 11.80
CA HIS A 45 9.52 -11.85 12.46
C HIS A 45 8.52 -12.44 11.47
N CYS A 46 7.90 -11.62 10.62
CA CYS A 46 6.81 -12.06 9.74
C CYS A 46 7.21 -12.20 8.26
N GLY A 47 8.28 -11.51 7.84
CA GLY A 47 8.71 -11.52 6.43
C GLY A 47 8.00 -10.47 5.59
N ASP A 48 7.46 -9.43 6.24
CA ASP A 48 6.48 -8.53 5.64
C ASP A 48 6.93 -7.07 5.68
N VAL A 49 6.51 -6.31 4.68
CA VAL A 49 6.58 -4.84 4.68
C VAL A 49 5.17 -4.30 4.64
N ALA A 50 4.82 -3.40 5.56
CA ALA A 50 3.48 -2.84 5.66
C ALA A 50 3.51 -1.32 5.53
N ILE A 51 2.42 -0.77 5.00
CA ILE A 51 2.16 0.66 4.92
C ILE A 51 0.79 0.91 5.53
N HIS A 52 0.72 1.66 6.62
CA HIS A 52 -0.53 2.19 7.15
C HIS A 52 -0.82 3.57 6.57
N LEU A 53 -2.07 3.78 6.20
CA LEU A 53 -2.61 5.00 5.65
C LEU A 53 -3.75 5.45 6.55
N LYS A 54 -3.56 6.56 7.24
CA LYS A 54 -4.57 7.14 8.15
C LYS A 54 -4.98 8.53 7.69
N GLY A 55 -6.28 8.77 7.68
CA GLY A 55 -6.89 10.07 7.39
C GLY A 55 -6.63 11.06 8.52
N LEU A 56 -6.01 12.18 8.19
CA LEU A 56 -5.71 13.27 9.12
C LEU A 56 -6.75 14.39 9.00
N HIS A 57 -7.06 14.99 10.14
CA HIS A 57 -8.04 16.05 10.30
C HIS A 57 -7.38 17.28 10.91
N THR A 58 -8.03 18.44 10.77
CA THR A 58 -7.54 19.74 11.26
C THR A 58 -7.17 19.75 12.75
N ASP A 59 -7.76 18.84 13.52
CA ASP A 59 -7.57 18.76 14.97
C ASP A 59 -6.57 17.65 15.36
N ASN A 60 -5.97 16.97 14.37
CA ASN A 60 -5.13 15.80 14.61
C ASN A 60 -3.64 16.13 14.37
N ASP A 61 -2.88 16.29 15.46
CA ASP A 61 -1.44 16.59 15.45
C ASP A 61 -0.54 15.33 15.50
N GLU A 62 -1.07 14.15 15.17
CA GLU A 62 -0.34 12.88 15.23
C GLU A 62 0.98 12.86 14.43
N MET A 63 1.16 13.76 13.45
CA MET A 63 2.40 13.86 12.65
C MET A 63 3.07 15.24 12.69
N GLY A 64 2.70 16.11 13.64
CA GLY A 64 3.32 17.43 13.78
C GLY A 64 3.01 18.40 12.63
N VAL A 65 1.94 18.16 11.86
CA VAL A 65 1.57 18.95 10.67
C VAL A 65 0.25 19.64 10.92
N GLU A 66 0.21 20.96 10.76
CA GLU A 66 -1.04 21.71 10.75
C GLU A 66 -1.84 21.34 9.51
N ILE A 67 -2.99 20.70 9.70
CA ILE A 67 -3.82 20.22 8.61
C ILE A 67 -4.83 21.31 8.24
N PRO A 68 -4.73 21.91 7.04
CA PRO A 68 -5.63 23.00 6.65
C PRO A 68 -7.09 22.52 6.58
N PRO A 69 -8.08 23.42 6.72
CA PRO A 69 -9.47 23.07 6.48
C PRO A 69 -9.71 22.75 5.00
N PRO A 70 -10.81 22.03 4.66
CA PRO A 70 -11.12 21.68 3.28
C PRO A 70 -11.27 22.89 2.36
N GLN A 71 -10.60 22.85 1.22
CA GLN A 71 -10.58 23.98 0.27
C GLN A 71 -11.72 23.89 -0.75
N GLY A 72 -12.24 25.05 -1.18
CA GLY A 72 -13.14 25.13 -2.34
C GLY A 72 -14.47 24.39 -2.17
N GLY A 73 -14.95 24.20 -0.94
CA GLY A 73 -16.19 23.47 -0.65
C GLY A 73 -16.07 21.95 -0.82
N SER A 74 -14.84 21.42 -0.86
CA SER A 74 -14.58 19.98 -0.80
C SER A 74 -15.05 19.40 0.55
N VAL A 75 -15.33 18.10 0.55
CA VAL A 75 -15.66 17.35 1.76
C VAL A 75 -14.48 16.47 2.14
N ARG A 76 -13.95 16.65 3.36
CA ARG A 76 -12.94 15.75 3.95
C ARG A 76 -13.56 14.38 4.17
N VAL A 77 -12.90 13.34 3.68
CA VAL A 77 -13.29 11.95 3.92
C VAL A 77 -12.43 11.30 4.99
N ASP A 78 -13.03 10.38 5.74
CA ASP A 78 -12.26 9.52 6.63
C ASP A 78 -11.67 8.38 5.82
N PHE A 79 -10.42 8.05 6.12
CA PHE A 79 -9.70 6.97 5.49
C PHE A 79 -8.89 6.24 6.56
N ASP A 80 -8.97 4.92 6.58
CA ASP A 80 -8.05 4.06 7.31
C ASP A 80 -7.77 2.86 6.42
N GLY A 81 -6.53 2.46 6.26
CA GLY A 81 -6.21 1.32 5.41
C GLY A 81 -4.72 1.13 5.29
N GLY A 82 -4.33 0.26 4.38
CA GLY A 82 -2.92 -0.02 4.21
C GLY A 82 -2.63 -1.09 3.19
N PHE A 83 -1.35 -1.24 2.93
CA PHE A 83 -0.79 -2.27 2.08
C PHE A 83 0.07 -3.21 2.94
N LEU A 84 0.03 -4.49 2.62
CA LEU A 84 0.93 -5.50 3.13
C LEU A 84 1.61 -6.15 1.93
N PHE A 85 2.94 -6.11 1.91
CA PHE A 85 3.78 -6.67 0.88
C PHE A 85 4.52 -7.86 1.48
N GLN A 86 4.36 -9.02 0.86
CA GLN A 86 4.93 -10.27 1.33
C GLN A 86 5.44 -11.05 0.11
N LYS A 87 6.38 -11.98 0.31
CA LYS A 87 6.64 -12.98 -0.72
C LYS A 87 5.36 -13.80 -0.96
N CYS A 88 5.08 -14.08 -2.23
CA CYS A 88 3.96 -14.95 -2.59
C CYS A 88 4.18 -16.37 -2.03
N PRO A 89 3.21 -16.93 -1.26
CA PRO A 89 3.29 -18.31 -0.75
C PRO A 89 3.45 -19.32 -1.88
N GLU A 90 4.21 -20.40 -1.65
CA GLU A 90 4.57 -21.37 -2.72
C GLU A 90 3.38 -22.17 -3.27
N ASP A 91 2.33 -22.29 -2.46
CA ASP A 91 1.05 -22.94 -2.75
C ASP A 91 -0.01 -21.96 -3.30
N HIS A 92 0.34 -20.68 -3.47
CA HIS A 92 -0.62 -19.68 -3.91
C HIS A 92 -1.04 -19.90 -5.38
N PRO A 93 -2.34 -19.88 -5.72
CA PRO A 93 -2.84 -20.15 -7.08
C PRO A 93 -2.26 -19.26 -8.18
N ALA A 94 -1.80 -18.05 -7.82
CA ALA A 94 -1.14 -17.15 -8.78
C ALA A 94 0.19 -17.72 -9.33
N LEU A 95 0.89 -18.56 -8.56
CA LEU A 95 2.14 -19.19 -9.00
C LEU A 95 1.90 -20.35 -9.98
N ASP A 96 0.71 -20.96 -9.97
CA ASP A 96 0.38 -22.04 -10.91
C ASP A 96 0.28 -21.53 -12.35
N ARG A 97 -0.18 -20.28 -12.53
CA ARG A 97 -0.23 -19.63 -13.83
C ARG A 97 1.17 -19.42 -14.41
N GLU A 98 2.11 -18.95 -13.60
CA GLU A 98 3.52 -18.83 -14.02
C GLU A 98 4.14 -20.17 -14.41
N LYS A 99 3.93 -21.22 -13.60
CA LYS A 99 4.45 -22.55 -13.87
C LYS A 99 3.95 -23.07 -15.23
N ARG A 100 2.69 -22.79 -15.56
CA ARG A 100 2.07 -23.16 -16.85
C ARG A 100 2.64 -22.35 -18.02
N GLU A 101 2.74 -21.03 -17.90
CA GLU A 101 3.26 -20.15 -18.97
C GLU A 101 4.76 -20.41 -19.24
N LYS A 102 5.55 -20.76 -18.21
CA LYS A 102 6.98 -21.10 -18.33
C LYS A 102 7.22 -22.53 -18.85
N SER A 103 6.27 -23.46 -18.68
CA SER A 103 6.36 -24.83 -19.23
C SER A 103 6.30 -24.88 -20.78
N SER A 104 5.80 -23.82 -21.42
CA SER A 104 5.75 -23.68 -22.89
C SER A 104 7.00 -23.07 -23.52
N THR A 105 7.95 -22.56 -22.73
CA THR A 105 9.16 -21.89 -23.24
C THR A 105 10.39 -22.53 -22.59
N GLU A 106 10.90 -23.60 -23.19
CA GLU A 106 12.16 -24.22 -22.78
C GLU A 106 13.33 -23.24 -22.98
N ASN A 107 13.70 -22.51 -21.93
CA ASN A 107 15.08 -22.06 -21.76
C ASN A 107 15.42 -21.78 -20.29
N LYS A 108 16.36 -22.61 -19.82
CA LYS A 108 17.44 -22.41 -18.84
C LYS A 108 17.22 -21.44 -17.67
N GLY A 109 17.37 -22.02 -16.48
CA GLY A 109 17.43 -21.30 -15.23
C GLY A 109 18.53 -20.25 -15.19
N GLU A 110 18.13 -19.04 -14.87
CA GLU A 110 18.74 -18.06 -13.97
C GLU A 110 17.71 -16.90 -13.95
N ASP A 111 17.38 -16.40 -12.77
CA ASP A 111 16.30 -15.46 -12.46
C ASP A 111 14.86 -16.00 -12.54
N ARG A 112 14.46 -16.74 -11.49
CA ARG A 112 13.02 -16.86 -11.17
C ARG A 112 12.52 -15.44 -10.88
N GLU A 113 11.66 -14.90 -11.76
CA GLU A 113 10.92 -13.68 -11.43
C GLU A 113 10.24 -13.86 -10.08
N GLN A 114 10.62 -13.00 -9.14
CA GLN A 114 10.15 -13.03 -7.78
C GLN A 114 8.75 -12.40 -7.73
N ILE A 115 7.76 -13.15 -7.25
CA ILE A 115 6.39 -12.67 -7.11
C ILE A 115 6.14 -12.22 -5.67
N LEU A 116 5.62 -11.01 -5.53
CA LEU A 116 5.09 -10.48 -4.28
C LEU A 116 3.57 -10.70 -4.22
N LEU A 117 3.09 -11.12 -3.06
CA LEU A 117 1.69 -10.99 -2.68
C LEU A 117 1.49 -9.60 -2.08
N VAL A 118 0.58 -8.83 -2.69
CA VAL A 118 0.21 -7.51 -2.20
C VAL A 118 -1.23 -7.56 -1.72
N SER A 119 -1.41 -7.42 -0.41
CA SER A 119 -2.71 -7.31 0.22
C SER A 119 -3.02 -5.85 0.51
N PHE A 120 -4.29 -5.48 0.39
CA PHE A 120 -4.74 -4.13 0.66
C PHE A 120 -6.10 -4.13 1.33
N LEU A 121 -6.17 -3.33 2.38
CA LEU A 121 -7.37 -3.12 3.17
C LEU A 121 -7.67 -1.64 3.22
N MET A 122 -8.95 -1.27 3.11
CA MET A 122 -9.37 0.11 3.26
C MET A 122 -10.76 0.21 3.88
N TYR A 123 -10.91 1.20 4.74
CA TYR A 123 -12.13 1.68 5.36
C TYR A 123 -12.24 3.16 4.98
N VAL A 124 -13.33 3.51 4.31
CA VAL A 124 -13.55 4.89 3.85
C VAL A 124 -14.95 5.34 4.18
N ASP A 125 -15.06 6.44 4.94
CA ASP A 125 -16.30 7.19 5.06
C ASP A 125 -16.25 8.40 4.11
N SER A 126 -16.89 8.21 2.96
CA SER A 126 -17.03 9.22 1.92
C SER A 126 -17.99 10.38 2.25
N LYS A 127 -18.63 10.34 3.44
CA LYS A 127 -19.62 11.32 3.92
C LYS A 127 -20.79 11.54 2.95
N MET A 128 -21.14 10.52 2.17
CA MET A 128 -22.24 10.55 1.20
C MET A 128 -23.59 10.27 1.87
N LYS A 129 -24.09 11.19 2.70
CA LYS A 129 -25.31 11.02 3.53
C LYS A 129 -26.60 10.77 2.73
N LEU A 130 -26.65 11.13 1.46
CA LEU A 130 -27.85 11.08 0.62
C LEU A 130 -27.92 9.86 -0.30
N LEU A 131 -26.87 9.04 -0.38
CA LEU A 131 -26.83 7.91 -1.29
C LEU A 131 -27.15 6.59 -0.57
N PRO A 132 -27.97 5.71 -1.17
CA PRO A 132 -28.15 4.36 -0.66
C PRO A 132 -26.82 3.61 -0.60
N VAL A 133 -26.61 2.82 0.46
CA VAL A 133 -25.39 2.01 0.68
C VAL A 133 -25.06 1.13 -0.53
N ARG A 134 -26.07 0.61 -1.26
CA ARG A 134 -25.87 -0.18 -2.48
C ARG A 134 -25.13 0.60 -3.58
N VAL A 135 -25.43 1.89 -3.73
CA VAL A 135 -24.77 2.76 -4.73
C VAL A 135 -23.35 3.06 -4.30
N ILE A 136 -23.13 3.34 -3.01
CA ILE A 136 -21.79 3.57 -2.44
C ILE A 136 -20.93 2.33 -2.66
N ASN A 137 -21.42 1.13 -2.30
CA ASN A 137 -20.69 -0.12 -2.48
C ASN A 137 -20.39 -0.43 -3.95
N PHE A 138 -21.33 -0.16 -4.86
CA PHE A 138 -21.11 -0.32 -6.30
C PHE A 138 -19.98 0.59 -6.82
N VAL A 139 -20.02 1.88 -6.44
CA VAL A 139 -18.99 2.85 -6.82
C VAL A 139 -17.64 2.44 -6.24
N VAL A 140 -17.59 2.09 -4.95
CA VAL A 140 -16.36 1.66 -4.27
C VAL A 140 -15.75 0.43 -4.96
N ARG A 141 -16.53 -0.62 -5.25
CA ARG A 141 -16.04 -1.81 -5.96
C ARG A 141 -15.48 -1.48 -7.35
N THR A 142 -16.18 -0.62 -8.08
CA THR A 142 -15.75 -0.21 -9.43
C THR A 142 -14.47 0.62 -9.39
N VAL A 143 -14.36 1.55 -8.43
CA VAL A 143 -13.21 2.44 -8.28
C VAL A 143 -11.98 1.67 -7.78
N ILE A 144 -12.14 0.77 -6.81
CA ILE A 144 -11.05 -0.06 -6.28
C ILE A 144 -10.45 -0.91 -7.41
N GLY A 145 -11.28 -1.59 -8.22
CA GLY A 145 -10.76 -2.40 -9.33
C GLY A 145 -9.94 -1.59 -10.33
N ARG A 146 -10.43 -0.41 -10.73
CA ARG A 146 -9.70 0.51 -11.63
C ARG A 146 -8.45 1.08 -10.99
N MET A 147 -8.49 1.34 -9.69
CA MET A 147 -7.35 1.81 -8.92
C MET A 147 -6.24 0.75 -8.93
N TRP A 148 -6.57 -0.51 -8.64
CA TRP A 148 -5.65 -1.66 -8.73
C TRP A 148 -5.03 -1.83 -10.11
N GLU A 149 -5.86 -1.83 -11.15
CA GLU A 149 -5.40 -1.93 -12.54
C GLU A 149 -4.39 -0.83 -12.88
N LYS A 150 -4.67 0.42 -12.46
CA LYS A 150 -3.76 1.55 -12.70
C LYS A 150 -2.48 1.46 -11.87
N PHE A 151 -2.54 1.05 -10.60
CA PHE A 151 -1.35 0.88 -9.78
C PHE A 151 -0.42 -0.18 -10.35
N LEU A 152 -0.94 -1.36 -10.70
CA LEU A 152 -0.16 -2.45 -11.26
C LEU A 152 0.42 -2.08 -12.63
N SER A 153 -0.37 -1.48 -13.52
CA SER A 153 0.11 -1.00 -14.82
C SER A 153 1.22 0.05 -14.70
N VAL A 154 1.12 0.97 -13.73
CA VAL A 154 2.20 1.94 -13.49
C VAL A 154 3.45 1.24 -12.95
N ALA A 155 3.31 0.29 -12.02
CA ALA A 155 4.44 -0.48 -11.50
C ALA A 155 5.16 -1.27 -12.60
N GLU A 156 4.41 -1.93 -13.49
CA GLU A 156 4.94 -2.64 -14.66
C GLU A 156 5.66 -1.68 -15.61
N ASP A 157 5.06 -0.53 -15.93
CA ASP A 157 5.70 0.49 -16.78
C ASP A 157 7.01 1.02 -16.17
N VAL A 158 7.08 1.16 -14.83
CA VAL A 158 8.30 1.57 -14.13
C VAL A 158 9.34 0.45 -14.21
N LYS A 159 8.95 -0.80 -13.94
CA LYS A 159 9.81 -2.00 -14.07
C LYS A 159 10.43 -2.08 -15.46
N ASP A 160 9.61 -1.87 -16.49
CA ASP A 160 10.01 -1.94 -17.90
C ASP A 160 10.77 -0.68 -18.39
N GLY A 161 10.98 0.31 -17.53
CA GLY A 161 11.68 1.55 -17.87
C GLY A 161 10.91 2.49 -18.81
N LYS A 162 9.60 2.30 -18.98
CA LYS A 162 8.73 3.10 -19.87
C LYS A 162 8.39 4.49 -19.29
N ARG A 163 8.75 4.76 -18.03
CA ARG A 163 8.45 6.02 -17.31
C ARG A 163 9.72 6.78 -16.91
N PRO A 164 10.27 7.65 -17.78
CA PRO A 164 11.55 8.33 -17.53
C PRO A 164 11.54 9.24 -16.29
N HIS A 165 10.45 9.97 -16.03
CA HIS A 165 10.36 10.79 -14.81
C HIS A 165 10.37 9.98 -13.51
N HIS A 166 9.86 8.75 -13.53
CA HIS A 166 9.95 7.86 -12.36
C HIS A 166 11.38 7.37 -12.20
N LYS A 167 12.06 7.01 -13.30
CA LYS A 167 13.48 6.65 -13.29
C LYS A 167 14.35 7.78 -12.71
N GLU A 168 14.15 9.02 -13.15
CA GLU A 168 14.84 10.20 -12.61
C GLU A 168 14.58 10.38 -11.11
N ALA A 169 13.32 10.24 -10.67
CA ALA A 169 12.95 10.35 -9.26
C ALA A 169 13.51 9.20 -8.39
N ILE A 170 13.64 8.00 -8.97
CA ILE A 170 14.27 6.84 -8.33
C ILE A 170 15.77 7.10 -8.15
N GLU A 171 16.45 7.53 -9.21
CA GLU A 171 17.88 7.82 -9.18
C GLU A 171 18.21 8.96 -8.22
N ALA A 172 17.41 10.03 -8.23
CA ALA A 172 17.58 11.16 -7.31
C ALA A 172 17.41 10.78 -5.82
N LYS A 173 16.80 9.63 -5.53
CA LYS A 173 16.59 9.12 -4.17
C LYS A 173 17.26 7.76 -3.94
N ARG A 174 18.23 7.40 -4.79
CA ARG A 174 18.86 6.08 -4.79
C ARG A 174 19.54 5.80 -3.45
N GLU A 175 20.43 6.69 -3.04
CA GLU A 175 21.22 6.55 -1.81
C GLU A 175 20.38 6.69 -0.53
N CYS A 176 19.37 7.56 -0.53
CA CYS A 176 18.62 7.88 0.69
C CYS A 176 17.37 7.02 0.92
N LEU A 177 16.87 6.33 -0.12
CA LEU A 177 15.64 5.53 -0.06
C LEU A 177 15.75 4.20 -0.82
N TYR A 178 16.01 4.23 -2.13
CA TYR A 178 15.80 3.03 -2.95
C TYR A 178 16.82 1.92 -2.73
N ASN A 179 18.08 2.23 -2.38
CA ASN A 179 19.04 1.19 -1.98
C ASN A 179 18.56 0.46 -0.72
N TRP A 180 18.01 1.19 0.25
CA TRP A 180 17.41 0.58 1.44
C TRP A 180 16.18 -0.26 1.08
N VAL A 181 15.34 0.18 0.14
CA VAL A 181 14.21 -0.64 -0.36
C VAL A 181 14.72 -1.94 -0.97
N ASP A 182 15.74 -1.89 -1.84
CA ASP A 182 16.33 -3.07 -2.47
C ASP A 182 16.87 -4.05 -1.39
N GLU A 183 17.56 -3.55 -0.37
CA GLU A 183 18.03 -4.36 0.77
C GLU A 183 16.89 -5.04 1.55
N ARG A 184 15.76 -4.35 1.77
CA ARG A 184 14.60 -4.91 2.46
C ARG A 184 13.93 -6.01 1.63
N ILE A 185 13.80 -5.80 0.33
CA ILE A 185 13.24 -6.81 -0.59
C ILE A 185 14.15 -8.04 -0.65
N ASP A 186 15.46 -7.87 -0.75
CA ASP A 186 16.42 -8.98 -0.71
C ASP A 186 16.32 -9.78 0.59
N ALA A 187 16.18 -9.09 1.74
CA ALA A 187 16.03 -9.74 3.03
C ALA A 187 14.74 -10.58 3.10
N MET A 188 13.63 -10.05 2.57
CA MET A 188 12.34 -10.76 2.45
C MET A 188 12.49 -12.07 1.65
N PHE A 189 13.21 -12.04 0.52
CA PHE A 189 13.38 -13.22 -0.32
C PHE A 189 14.37 -14.26 0.24
N LYS A 190 15.48 -13.82 0.84
CA LYS A 190 16.51 -14.71 1.41
C LYS A 190 16.00 -15.58 2.56
N ARG A 191 15.07 -15.08 3.37
CA ARG A 191 14.52 -15.84 4.52
C ARG A 191 13.89 -17.17 4.08
N LEU A 192 13.18 -17.19 2.95
CA LEU A 192 12.45 -18.37 2.50
C LEU A 192 13.33 -19.46 1.87
N GLU A 193 14.58 -19.16 1.48
CA GLU A 193 15.55 -20.21 1.15
C GLU A 193 15.93 -21.03 2.39
N ASN A 194 15.85 -20.42 3.58
CA ASN A 194 16.19 -21.05 4.87
C ASN A 194 14.98 -21.68 5.59
N SER A 195 13.75 -21.26 5.28
CA SER A 195 12.52 -21.73 5.94
C SER A 195 11.84 -22.93 5.28
N GLY A 196 12.49 -23.59 4.30
CA GLY A 196 11.97 -24.75 3.55
C GLY A 196 11.72 -26.05 4.36
N SER A 197 11.53 -25.98 5.68
CA SER A 197 11.17 -27.12 6.51
C SER A 197 10.07 -26.77 7.53
N GLY A 198 8.82 -26.79 7.08
CA GLY A 198 7.64 -27.10 7.90
C GLY A 198 6.99 -25.95 8.69
N SER A 199 5.77 -25.57 8.29
CA SER A 199 4.64 -25.36 9.21
C SER A 199 3.36 -25.06 8.41
N THR A 200 2.24 -25.62 8.88
CA THR A 200 0.90 -25.70 8.25
C THR A 200 0.05 -24.44 8.43
N ALA A 201 -0.69 -24.07 7.37
CA ALA A 201 -1.33 -22.77 7.14
C ALA A 201 -2.72 -22.54 7.80
N GLU A 202 -3.09 -23.25 8.87
CA GLU A 202 -4.44 -23.11 9.47
C GLU A 202 -4.49 -22.36 10.82
N GLU A 203 -3.34 -22.04 11.44
CA GLU A 203 -3.29 -21.26 12.70
C GLU A 203 -3.12 -19.73 12.50
N SER A 204 -2.74 -19.26 11.30
CA SER A 204 -2.31 -17.87 11.07
C SER A 204 -3.43 -16.83 10.90
N LEU A 205 -4.68 -17.26 10.71
CA LEU A 205 -5.82 -16.35 10.52
C LEU A 205 -6.50 -15.92 11.83
N SER A 206 -6.35 -16.68 12.92
CA SER A 206 -6.83 -16.28 14.25
C SER A 206 -5.80 -15.45 15.01
N GLU A 207 -4.50 -15.70 14.82
CA GLU A 207 -3.43 -14.88 15.43
C GLU A 207 -3.29 -13.50 14.77
N SER A 208 -3.60 -13.35 13.48
CA SER A 208 -3.49 -12.06 12.77
C SER A 208 -4.56 -11.02 13.15
N LEU A 209 -5.62 -11.43 13.85
CA LEU A 209 -6.61 -10.51 14.43
C LEU A 209 -6.23 -10.09 15.87
N ASP A 210 -5.52 -10.94 16.60
CA ASP A 210 -5.01 -10.67 17.94
C ASP A 210 -3.75 -9.76 17.89
N THR A 211 -2.96 -9.86 16.82
CA THR A 211 -1.86 -8.92 16.58
C THR A 211 -2.33 -7.48 16.38
N SER A 212 -3.60 -7.22 16.04
CA SER A 212 -4.14 -5.83 15.97
C SER A 212 -4.15 -5.09 17.32
N GLU A 213 -4.25 -5.80 18.44
CA GLU A 213 -4.06 -5.20 19.78
C GLU A 213 -2.58 -4.99 20.09
N HIS A 214 -1.70 -5.93 19.68
CA HIS A 214 -0.25 -5.76 19.83
C HIS A 214 0.33 -4.65 18.93
N TYR A 215 -0.28 -4.40 17.77
CA TYR A 215 0.05 -3.29 16.85
C TYR A 215 -0.33 -1.92 17.41
N ARG A 216 -1.33 -1.82 18.30
CA ARG A 216 -1.59 -0.58 19.07
C ARG A 216 -0.49 -0.31 20.09
N GLU A 217 0.08 -1.36 20.66
CA GLU A 217 1.16 -1.27 21.65
C GLU A 217 2.48 -0.82 21.00
N TYR A 218 2.84 -1.35 19.82
CA TYR A 218 4.08 -0.95 19.12
C TYR A 218 4.10 0.52 18.68
N VAL A 219 2.94 1.07 18.28
CA VAL A 219 2.81 2.51 17.99
C VAL A 219 2.96 3.36 19.27
N GLY A 220 2.59 2.81 20.44
CA GLY A 220 2.83 3.42 21.74
C GLY A 220 4.30 3.42 22.19
N TYR A 221 5.12 2.48 21.72
CA TYR A 221 6.55 2.41 22.08
C TYR A 221 7.47 3.29 21.24
N LEU A 222 6.99 3.80 20.09
CA LEU A 222 7.69 4.80 19.27
C LEU A 222 7.38 6.26 19.69
N GLN A 223 6.69 6.46 20.82
CA GLN A 223 6.31 7.76 21.39
C GLN A 223 7.28 8.29 22.48
N CYS A 224 8.52 7.81 22.55
CA CYS A 224 9.57 8.40 23.38
C CYS A 224 10.59 9.19 22.55
#